data_AF-A0A3N5EUE4-F1
#
_entry.id   AF-A0A3N5EUE4-F1
#
_cell.length_a   1.000
_cell.length_b   1.000
_cell.length_c   1.000
_cell.angle_alpha   90.00
_cell.angle_beta   90.00
_cell.angle_gamma   90.00
#
_symmetry.space_group_name_H-M   'P 1'
#
loop_
_entity.id
_entity.type
_entity.pdbx_description
1 polymer ?
#
loop_
_entity_poly.entity_id
_entity_poly.type
_entity_poly.pdbx_seq_one_letter_code
_entity_poly.pdbx_strand_id
1 'polypeptide(L)'
;MLTLIKLIRNLFKQLKSDLTPTQLAIGAALGALAALTPFGLHLLVIFTAALLVNCSMAACLLVFGALKPVGLALGGTSFKLGVSLLDNGDGAFASLVRAISGAPVLAYLGFDRYVVAGGYVIALPIAIVFGLVVGLIVSAYRRKLAPMMADAAWYEKAMKNFLFRFFHWVIAGKDKEPVEPKKRFILLRPFRAYMVAFIPLLYVGLTVGGGLYAQATINGIAAQGVSKALGVQCTFGKVEYSFFGQRLAFQNFQLPDPSNTKEDMLRVGGFEADLG
;
A
#
# COMPACT_ATOMS: atom_id res chain seq x y z
N MET A 1 -4.03 24.61 7.00
CA MET A 1 -4.96 25.16 5.97
C MET A 1 -4.33 25.33 4.59
N LEU A 2 -3.09 25.85 4.46
CA LEU A 2 -2.41 26.03 3.17
C LEU A 2 -2.17 24.73 2.35
N THR A 3 -2.04 23.58 3.01
CA THR A 3 -1.81 22.28 2.38
C THR A 3 -3.06 21.67 1.73
N LEU A 4 -4.21 21.75 2.40
CA LEU A 4 -5.49 21.28 1.87
C LEU A 4 -5.90 22.06 0.62
N ILE A 5 -5.73 23.39 0.66
CA ILE A 5 -6.01 24.26 -0.49
C ILE A 5 -5.09 23.93 -1.66
N LYS A 6 -3.79 23.66 -1.42
CA LYS A 6 -2.86 23.21 -2.48
C LYS A 6 -3.27 21.85 -3.07
N LEU A 7 -3.75 20.92 -2.25
CA LEU A 7 -4.21 19.60 -2.66
C LEU A 7 -5.46 19.70 -3.55
N ILE A 8 -6.45 20.48 -3.13
CA ILE A 8 -7.67 20.79 -3.89
C ILE A 8 -7.31 21.49 -5.21
N ARG A 9 -6.41 22.48 -5.18
CA ARG A 9 -5.95 23.18 -6.40
C ARG A 9 -5.24 22.24 -7.38
N ASN A 10 -4.44 21.30 -6.88
CA ASN A 10 -3.82 20.28 -7.72
C ASN A 10 -4.87 19.33 -8.34
N LEU A 11 -5.97 19.05 -7.62
CA LEU A 11 -7.12 18.29 -8.12
C LEU A 11 -7.79 18.98 -9.29
N PHE A 12 -8.16 20.25 -9.13
CA PHE A 12 -8.78 21.04 -10.19
C PHE A 12 -7.84 21.23 -11.38
N LYS A 13 -6.54 21.44 -11.13
CA LYS A 13 -5.51 21.49 -12.17
C LYS A 13 -5.39 20.16 -12.93
N GLN A 14 -5.57 19.02 -12.27
CA GLN A 14 -5.60 17.71 -12.92
C GLN A 14 -6.92 17.42 -13.63
N LEU A 15 -8.05 17.86 -13.08
CA LEU A 15 -9.37 17.77 -13.72
C LEU A 15 -9.37 18.50 -15.08
N LYS A 16 -8.63 19.61 -15.13
CA LYS A 16 -8.40 20.47 -16.30
C LYS A 16 -7.20 20.06 -17.16
N SER A 17 -6.42 19.06 -16.75
CA SER A 17 -5.30 18.55 -17.55
C SER A 17 -5.79 17.51 -18.58
N ASP A 18 -4.92 17.17 -19.56
CA ASP A 18 -5.05 16.11 -20.59
C ASP A 18 -5.48 14.71 -20.09
N LEU A 19 -5.70 14.53 -18.79
CA LEU A 19 -6.09 13.26 -18.22
C LEU A 19 -7.46 12.84 -18.75
N THR A 20 -7.56 11.58 -19.19
CA THR A 20 -8.83 11.00 -19.64
C THR A 20 -9.74 10.71 -18.44
N PRO A 21 -11.08 10.75 -18.59
CA PRO A 21 -12.01 10.46 -17.49
C PRO A 21 -11.75 9.10 -16.84
N THR A 22 -11.30 8.11 -17.63
CA THR A 22 -10.92 6.78 -17.16
C THR A 22 -9.68 6.79 -16.28
N GLN A 23 -8.67 7.63 -16.56
CA GLN A 23 -7.48 7.79 -15.70
C GLN A 23 -7.84 8.36 -14.34
N LEU A 24 -8.82 9.26 -14.29
CA LEU A 24 -9.33 9.83 -13.05
C LEU A 24 -10.15 8.79 -12.28
N ALA A 25 -11.02 8.06 -12.97
CA ALA A 25 -11.85 6.99 -12.40
C ALA A 25 -11.00 5.88 -11.76
N ILE A 26 -9.98 5.40 -12.47
CA ILE A 26 -9.07 4.36 -11.94
C ILE A 26 -8.26 4.90 -10.76
N GLY A 27 -7.79 6.16 -10.85
CA GLY A 27 -7.09 6.79 -9.73
C GLY A 27 -7.98 6.88 -8.49
N ALA A 28 -9.23 7.30 -8.67
CA ALA A 28 -10.23 7.37 -7.61
C ALA A 28 -10.57 5.98 -7.04
N ALA A 29 -10.70 4.95 -7.87
CA ALA A 29 -10.94 3.57 -7.44
C ALA A 29 -9.79 3.05 -6.57
N LEU A 30 -8.54 3.20 -7.03
CA LEU A 30 -7.36 2.77 -6.27
C LEU A 30 -7.19 3.59 -4.98
N GLY A 31 -7.51 4.88 -5.01
CA GLY A 31 -7.56 5.73 -3.83
C GLY A 31 -8.59 5.26 -2.82
N ALA A 32 -9.80 4.92 -3.26
CA ALA A 32 -10.87 4.39 -2.42
C ALA A 32 -10.52 3.01 -1.84
N LEU A 33 -9.92 2.14 -2.65
CA LEU A 33 -9.42 0.84 -2.21
C LEU A 33 -8.39 1.02 -1.08
N ALA A 34 -7.37 1.87 -1.27
CA ALA A 34 -6.37 2.16 -0.25
C ALA A 34 -6.96 2.86 0.99
N ALA A 35 -8.02 3.65 0.82
CA ALA A 35 -8.65 4.38 1.92
C ALA A 35 -9.38 3.45 2.88
N LEU A 36 -10.13 2.50 2.32
CA LEU A 36 -11.03 1.63 3.05
C LEU A 36 -10.30 0.42 3.65
N THR A 37 -9.14 0.05 3.13
CA THR A 37 -8.28 -0.94 3.78
C THR A 37 -7.59 -0.33 5.02
N PRO A 38 -7.32 -1.12 6.07
CA PRO A 38 -6.60 -0.65 7.26
C PRO A 38 -5.17 -0.20 6.93
N PHE A 39 -4.48 0.46 7.86
CA PHE A 39 -3.06 0.77 7.65
C PHE A 39 -2.20 -0.51 7.71
N GLY A 40 -1.34 -0.70 6.71
CA GLY A 40 -0.43 -1.83 6.64
C GLY A 40 0.42 -1.81 5.37
N LEU A 41 1.36 -2.76 5.27
CA LEU A 41 2.28 -2.87 4.12
C LEU A 41 1.56 -3.17 2.81
N HIS A 42 0.38 -3.79 2.85
CA HIS A 42 -0.48 -3.97 1.67
C HIS A 42 -0.85 -2.65 0.96
N LEU A 43 -0.88 -1.51 1.66
CA LEU A 43 -1.09 -0.20 1.02
C LEU A 43 0.01 0.13 0.02
N LEU A 44 1.24 -0.30 0.29
CA LEU A 44 2.38 -0.12 -0.60
C LEU A 44 2.09 -0.77 -1.95
N VAL A 45 1.52 -1.98 -1.95
CA VAL A 45 1.11 -2.66 -3.20
C VAL A 45 0.04 -1.88 -3.95
N ILE A 46 -0.96 -1.33 -3.26
CA ILE A 46 -2.02 -0.53 -3.91
C ILE A 46 -1.43 0.75 -4.53
N PHE A 47 -0.54 1.45 -3.83
CA PHE A 47 0.10 2.66 -4.36
C PHE A 47 1.10 2.35 -5.48
N THR A 48 1.83 1.24 -5.39
CA THR A 48 2.66 0.73 -6.47
C THR A 48 1.82 0.39 -7.70
N ALA A 49 0.66 -0.26 -7.52
CA ALA A 49 -0.28 -0.51 -8.60
C ALA A 49 -0.78 0.82 -9.21
N ALA A 50 -1.06 1.84 -8.40
CA ALA A 50 -1.43 3.18 -8.88
C ALA A 50 -0.29 3.90 -9.62
N LEU A 51 0.98 3.62 -9.30
CA LEU A 51 2.13 4.13 -10.05
C LEU A 51 2.30 3.43 -11.40
N LEU A 52 2.09 2.12 -11.42
CA LEU A 52 2.19 1.29 -12.63
C LEU A 52 1.07 1.60 -13.61
N VAL A 53 -0.18 1.65 -13.13
CA VAL A 53 -1.33 1.98 -13.95
C VAL A 53 -1.29 3.45 -14.33
N ASN A 54 -1.61 3.75 -15.59
CA ASN A 54 -1.77 5.13 -16.05
C ASN A 54 -3.02 5.74 -15.40
N CYS A 55 -2.93 6.18 -14.15
CA CYS A 55 -4.00 6.85 -13.43
C CYS A 55 -3.55 8.18 -12.81
N SER A 56 -4.52 9.00 -12.43
CA SER A 56 -4.27 10.25 -11.72
C SER A 56 -3.84 9.98 -10.28
N MET A 57 -2.55 10.24 -9.99
CA MET A 57 -2.04 10.09 -8.62
C MET A 57 -2.65 11.10 -7.64
N ALA A 58 -3.00 12.32 -8.09
CA ALA A 58 -3.66 13.25 -7.15
C ALA A 58 -5.07 12.80 -6.83
N ALA A 59 -5.87 12.32 -7.81
CA ALA A 59 -7.18 11.75 -7.53
C ALA A 59 -7.09 10.57 -6.56
N CYS A 60 -6.11 9.68 -6.77
CA CYS A 60 -5.83 8.57 -5.85
C CYS A 60 -5.57 9.07 -4.42
N LEU A 61 -4.60 9.98 -4.23
CA LEU A 61 -4.23 10.49 -2.91
C LEU A 61 -5.34 11.30 -2.23
N LEU A 62 -6.17 11.99 -3.01
CA LEU A 62 -7.28 12.78 -2.48
C LEU A 62 -8.45 11.92 -2.04
N VAL A 63 -8.84 10.94 -2.85
CA VAL A 63 -9.86 9.98 -2.44
C VAL A 63 -9.35 9.16 -1.25
N PHE A 64 -8.07 8.77 -1.26
CA PHE A 64 -7.42 8.15 -0.12
C PHE A 64 -7.58 8.99 1.14
N GLY A 65 -7.13 10.25 1.13
CA GLY A 65 -7.21 11.14 2.29
C GLY A 65 -8.64 11.41 2.75
N ALA A 66 -9.59 11.55 1.81
CA ALA A 66 -10.98 11.85 2.12
C ALA A 66 -11.74 10.65 2.70
N LEU A 67 -11.52 9.45 2.17
CA LEU A 67 -12.22 8.23 2.61
C LEU A 67 -11.50 7.50 3.75
N LYS A 68 -10.24 7.84 4.06
CA LYS A 68 -9.49 7.14 5.13
C LYS A 68 -10.18 7.18 6.50
N PRO A 69 -10.75 8.31 6.96
CA PRO A 69 -11.50 8.34 8.21
C PRO A 69 -12.68 7.36 8.21
N VAL A 70 -13.35 7.21 7.06
CA VAL A 70 -14.44 6.25 6.87
C VAL A 70 -13.92 4.82 6.97
N GLY A 71 -12.79 4.51 6.32
CA GLY A 71 -12.14 3.20 6.43
C GLY A 71 -11.73 2.85 7.87
N LEU A 72 -11.23 3.83 8.62
CA LEU A 72 -10.90 3.64 10.04
C LEU A 72 -12.14 3.36 10.90
N ALA A 73 -13.25 4.08 10.65
CA ALA A 73 -14.52 3.83 11.33
C ALA A 73 -15.09 2.44 11.01
N LEU A 74 -14.86 1.93 9.79
CA LEU A 74 -15.27 0.58 9.37
C LEU A 74 -14.36 -0.54 9.91
N GLY A 75 -13.29 -0.22 10.64
CA GLY A 75 -12.31 -1.21 11.13
C GLY A 75 -12.93 -2.35 11.93
N GLY A 76 -13.91 -2.07 12.78
CA GLY A 76 -14.63 -3.10 13.54
C GLY A 76 -15.46 -4.03 12.67
N THR A 77 -16.10 -3.50 11.61
CA THR A 77 -16.86 -4.28 10.64
C THR A 77 -15.92 -5.14 9.78
N SER A 78 -14.80 -4.57 9.33
CA SER A 78 -13.76 -5.29 8.60
C SER A 78 -13.21 -6.45 9.42
N PHE A 79 -13.01 -6.28 10.73
CA PHE A 79 -12.58 -7.38 11.61
C PHE A 79 -13.61 -8.51 11.66
N LYS A 80 -14.88 -8.20 11.94
CA LYS A 80 -15.95 -9.21 12.03
C LYS A 80 -16.12 -10.01 10.73
N LEU A 81 -16.10 -9.33 9.59
CA LEU A 81 -16.14 -9.99 8.29
C LEU A 81 -14.88 -10.84 8.05
N GLY A 82 -13.71 -10.33 8.42
CA GLY A 82 -12.46 -11.06 8.33
C GLY A 82 -12.49 -12.37 9.10
N VAL A 83 -12.95 -12.34 10.35
CA VAL A 83 -13.13 -13.54 11.19
C VAL A 83 -14.08 -14.51 10.50
N SER A 84 -15.27 -14.07 10.08
CA SER A 84 -16.23 -14.93 9.38
C SER A 84 -15.69 -15.58 8.11
N LEU A 85 -14.73 -14.95 7.42
CA LEU A 85 -14.17 -15.43 6.17
C LEU A 85 -12.98 -16.38 6.35
N LEU A 86 -12.19 -16.20 7.42
CA LEU A 86 -10.93 -16.92 7.63
C LEU A 86 -11.03 -18.01 8.70
N ASP A 87 -11.91 -17.86 9.70
CA ASP A 87 -12.00 -18.75 10.87
C ASP A 87 -12.43 -20.18 10.49
N ASN A 88 -13.28 -20.33 9.47
CA ASN A 88 -13.74 -21.64 9.03
C ASN A 88 -12.70 -22.45 8.24
N GLY A 89 -11.56 -21.88 7.85
CA GLY A 89 -10.41 -22.60 7.26
C GLY A 89 -10.60 -23.26 5.88
N ASP A 90 -11.82 -23.56 5.47
CA ASP A 90 -12.17 -24.42 4.32
C ASP A 90 -12.83 -23.64 3.16
N GLY A 91 -13.01 -22.32 3.31
CA GLY A 91 -13.55 -21.48 2.24
C GLY A 91 -12.54 -21.21 1.13
N ALA A 92 -13.02 -21.10 -0.12
CA ALA A 92 -12.18 -20.72 -1.28
C ALA A 92 -11.41 -19.40 -1.06
N PHE A 93 -11.96 -18.48 -0.26
CA PHE A 93 -11.29 -17.25 0.13
C PHE A 93 -10.15 -17.51 1.14
N ALA A 94 -10.36 -18.37 2.14
CA ALA A 94 -9.34 -18.74 3.11
C ALA A 94 -8.17 -19.48 2.46
N SER A 95 -8.44 -20.39 1.50
CA SER A 95 -7.39 -21.05 0.73
C SER A 95 -6.60 -20.08 -0.14
N LEU A 96 -7.27 -19.11 -0.77
CA LEU A 96 -6.61 -18.07 -1.57
C LEU A 96 -5.72 -17.19 -0.69
N VAL A 97 -6.21 -16.75 0.48
CA VAL A 97 -5.43 -15.95 1.42
C VAL A 97 -4.22 -16.74 1.93
N ARG A 98 -4.36 -18.03 2.27
CA ARG A 98 -3.22 -18.87 2.67
C ARG A 98 -2.19 -19.01 1.55
N ALA A 99 -2.62 -19.21 0.30
CA ALA A 99 -1.72 -19.31 -0.84
C ALA A 99 -0.97 -18.00 -1.10
N ILE A 100 -1.65 -16.86 -0.98
CA ILE A 100 -1.06 -15.52 -1.13
C ILE A 100 -0.09 -15.25 0.03
N SER A 101 -0.50 -15.49 1.27
CA SER A 101 0.33 -15.27 2.46
C SER A 101 1.53 -16.22 2.56
N GLY A 102 1.50 -17.37 1.88
CA GLY A 102 2.64 -18.28 1.79
C GLY A 102 3.73 -17.84 0.80
N ALA A 103 3.48 -16.84 -0.06
CA ALA A 103 4.46 -16.40 -1.04
C ALA A 103 5.47 -15.40 -0.43
N PRO A 104 6.76 -15.50 -0.76
CA PRO A 104 7.87 -14.83 -0.05
C PRO A 104 7.79 -13.30 0.03
N VAL A 105 7.13 -12.64 -0.93
CA VAL A 105 6.91 -11.17 -0.91
C VAL A 105 5.56 -10.81 -0.31
N LEU A 106 4.55 -11.65 -0.53
CA LEU A 106 3.16 -11.37 -0.17
C LEU A 106 2.88 -11.69 1.31
N ALA A 107 3.66 -12.58 1.92
CA ALA A 107 3.64 -12.87 3.36
C ALA A 107 3.74 -11.60 4.21
N TYR A 108 4.63 -10.68 3.85
CA TYR A 108 4.85 -9.44 4.59
C TYR A 108 3.69 -8.43 4.48
N LEU A 109 2.76 -8.63 3.55
CA LEU A 109 1.67 -7.68 3.34
C LEU A 109 0.57 -7.81 4.39
N GLY A 110 0.58 -8.90 5.16
CA GLY A 110 -0.33 -9.13 6.28
C GLY A 110 -1.75 -9.47 5.83
N PHE A 111 -1.91 -10.19 4.71
CA PHE A 111 -3.22 -10.61 4.20
C PHE A 111 -3.91 -11.65 5.10
N ASP A 112 -3.12 -12.35 5.91
CA ASP A 112 -3.55 -13.27 6.98
C ASP A 112 -4.28 -12.55 8.13
N ARG A 113 -4.10 -11.23 8.29
CA ARG A 113 -4.78 -10.46 9.33
C ARG A 113 -6.25 -10.29 9.00
N TYR A 114 -7.13 -10.70 9.92
CA TYR A 114 -8.59 -10.60 9.77
C TYR A 114 -9.06 -9.21 9.31
N VAL A 115 -8.55 -8.13 9.91
CA VAL A 115 -8.93 -6.75 9.55
C VAL A 115 -8.57 -6.41 8.10
N VAL A 116 -7.45 -6.91 7.59
CA VAL A 116 -6.98 -6.66 6.23
C VAL A 116 -7.85 -7.45 5.25
N ALA A 117 -8.04 -8.73 5.50
CA ALA A 117 -8.85 -9.61 4.67
C ALA A 117 -10.30 -9.12 4.52
N GLY A 118 -10.99 -8.87 5.64
CA GLY A 118 -12.36 -8.32 5.61
C GLY A 118 -12.41 -6.89 5.06
N GLY A 119 -11.36 -6.10 5.27
CA GLY A 119 -11.21 -4.78 4.68
C GLY A 119 -11.19 -4.83 3.14
N TYR A 120 -10.48 -5.77 2.53
CA TYR A 120 -10.47 -5.95 1.07
C TYR A 120 -11.85 -6.37 0.52
N VAL A 121 -12.58 -7.23 1.23
CA VAL A 121 -13.92 -7.66 0.81
C VAL A 121 -14.91 -6.48 0.79
N ILE A 122 -14.81 -5.55 1.74
CA ILE A 122 -15.62 -4.33 1.73
C ILE A 122 -15.09 -3.33 0.70
N ALA A 123 -13.78 -3.11 0.67
CA ALA A 123 -13.15 -2.04 -0.09
C ALA A 123 -13.25 -2.27 -1.59
N LEU A 124 -13.12 -3.51 -2.07
CA LEU A 124 -13.12 -3.84 -3.49
C LEU A 124 -14.43 -3.48 -4.22
N PRO A 125 -15.63 -3.91 -3.77
CA PRO A 125 -16.88 -3.51 -4.41
C PRO A 125 -17.11 -1.99 -4.32
N ILE A 126 -16.81 -1.37 -3.17
CA ILE A 126 -17.00 0.08 -3.00
C ILE A 126 -16.05 0.85 -3.92
N ALA A 127 -14.79 0.44 -4.04
CA ALA A 127 -13.80 1.06 -4.92
C ALA A 127 -14.21 1.01 -6.39
N ILE A 128 -14.75 -0.14 -6.85
CA ILE A 128 -15.25 -0.31 -8.21
C ILE A 128 -16.43 0.63 -8.47
N VAL A 129 -17.44 0.61 -7.60
CA VAL A 129 -18.62 1.47 -7.73
C VAL A 129 -18.21 2.95 -7.69
N PHE A 130 -17.34 3.33 -6.77
CA PHE A 130 -16.85 4.70 -6.63
C PHE A 130 -16.08 5.16 -7.87
N GLY A 131 -15.19 4.32 -8.41
CA GLY A 131 -14.47 4.60 -9.65
C GLY A 131 -15.42 4.81 -10.83
N LEU A 132 -16.42 3.95 -10.99
CA LEU A 132 -17.43 4.08 -12.03
C LEU A 132 -18.22 5.38 -11.89
N VAL A 133 -18.69 5.71 -10.69
CA VAL A 133 -19.43 6.96 -10.41
C VAL A 133 -18.58 8.18 -10.75
N VAL A 134 -17.32 8.23 -10.31
CA VAL A 134 -16.41 9.34 -10.65
C VAL A 134 -16.20 9.43 -12.16
N GLY A 135 -15.99 8.30 -12.84
CA GLY A 135 -15.83 8.26 -14.29
C GLY A 135 -17.06 8.80 -15.04
N LEU A 136 -18.26 8.42 -14.59
CA LEU A 136 -19.53 8.89 -15.15
C LEU A 136 -19.72 10.38 -14.91
N ILE A 137 -19.49 10.87 -13.69
CA ILE A 137 -19.62 12.29 -13.33
C ILE A 137 -18.68 13.14 -14.19
N VAL A 138 -17.41 12.73 -14.31
CA VAL A 138 -16.41 13.48 -15.08
C VAL A 138 -16.72 13.46 -16.58
N SER A 139 -17.17 12.31 -17.10
CA SER A 139 -17.59 12.18 -18.49
C SER A 139 -18.82 13.05 -18.80
N ALA A 140 -19.81 13.04 -17.92
CA ALA A 140 -21.01 13.88 -18.03
C ALA A 140 -20.65 15.37 -17.94
N TYR A 141 -19.75 15.73 -17.01
CA TYR A 141 -19.25 17.10 -16.88
C TYR A 141 -18.58 17.59 -18.17
N ARG A 142 -17.67 16.79 -18.74
CA ARG A 142 -16.97 17.17 -19.99
C ARG A 142 -17.86 17.21 -21.22
N ARG A 143 -18.87 16.33 -21.31
CA ARG A 143 -19.74 16.24 -22.49
C ARG A 143 -20.91 17.22 -22.47
N LYS A 144 -21.52 17.45 -21.30
CA LYS A 144 -22.75 18.23 -21.16
C LYS A 144 -22.51 19.58 -20.50
N LEU A 145 -21.78 19.60 -19.38
CA LEU A 145 -21.66 20.81 -18.58
C LEU A 145 -20.60 21.79 -19.12
N ALA A 146 -19.49 21.30 -19.68
CA ALA A 146 -18.46 22.16 -20.26
C ALA A 146 -18.98 23.06 -21.40
N PRO A 147 -19.73 22.54 -22.41
CA PRO A 147 -20.31 23.41 -23.45
C PRO A 147 -21.44 24.29 -22.91
N MET A 148 -22.32 23.75 -22.06
CA MET A 148 -23.43 24.52 -21.48
C MET A 148 -22.96 25.67 -20.56
N MET A 149 -21.83 25.53 -19.86
CA MET A 149 -21.26 26.62 -19.06
C MET A 149 -20.54 27.66 -19.91
N ALA A 150 -19.99 27.28 -21.07
CA ALA A 150 -19.37 28.22 -22.00
C ALA A 150 -20.42 29.13 -22.68
N ASP A 151 -21.60 28.59 -22.99
CA ASP A 151 -22.68 29.33 -23.65
C ASP A 151 -23.61 30.10 -22.68
N ALA A 152 -23.48 29.88 -21.37
CA ALA A 152 -24.39 30.46 -20.39
C ALA A 152 -24.02 31.91 -20.05
N ALA A 153 -24.90 32.86 -20.39
CA ALA A 153 -24.72 34.30 -20.10
C ALA A 153 -24.52 34.64 -18.60
N TRP A 154 -24.96 33.78 -17.68
CA TRP A 154 -24.71 33.94 -16.25
C TRP A 154 -23.25 33.62 -15.87
N TYR A 155 -22.58 32.75 -16.61
CA TYR A 155 -21.17 32.39 -16.41
C TYR A 155 -20.26 33.56 -16.82
N GLU A 156 -20.54 34.21 -17.95
CA GLU A 156 -19.86 35.47 -18.34
C GLU A 156 -20.08 36.59 -17.31
N LYS A 157 -21.31 36.75 -16.79
CA LYS A 157 -21.61 37.72 -15.72
C LYS A 157 -20.90 37.38 -14.40
N ALA A 158 -20.85 36.10 -14.03
CA ALA A 158 -20.16 35.65 -12.83
C ALA A 158 -18.64 35.86 -12.96
N MET A 159 -18.05 35.54 -14.10
CA MET A 159 -16.61 35.73 -14.39
C MET A 159 -16.18 37.20 -14.47
N LYS A 160 -17.12 38.14 -14.70
CA LYS A 160 -16.88 39.58 -14.60
C LYS A 160 -16.63 40.07 -13.17
N ASN A 161 -17.16 39.40 -12.14
CA ASN A 161 -16.95 39.79 -10.75
C ASN A 161 -15.56 39.38 -10.25
N PHE A 162 -14.79 40.35 -9.76
CA PHE A 162 -13.42 40.13 -9.25
C PHE A 162 -13.36 39.02 -8.19
N LEU A 163 -14.36 38.94 -7.30
CA LEU A 163 -14.42 37.93 -6.25
C LEU A 163 -14.60 36.51 -6.82
N PHE A 164 -15.43 36.36 -7.85
CA PHE A 164 -15.66 35.08 -8.51
C PHE A 164 -14.46 34.69 -9.38
N ARG A 165 -13.82 35.68 -10.04
CA ARG A 165 -12.58 35.49 -10.80
C ARG A 165 -11.40 35.12 -9.91
N PHE A 166 -11.33 35.70 -8.71
CA PHE A 166 -10.36 35.33 -7.68
C PHE A 166 -10.61 33.91 -7.16
N PHE A 167 -11.86 33.55 -6.86
CA PHE A 167 -12.22 32.18 -6.47
C PHE A 167 -11.92 31.15 -7.58
N HIS A 168 -12.28 31.45 -8.82
CA HIS A 168 -11.94 30.61 -9.97
C HIS A 168 -10.43 30.51 -10.15
N TRP A 169 -9.68 31.61 -10.00
CA TRP A 169 -8.22 31.59 -10.11
C TRP A 169 -7.55 30.78 -8.99
N VAL A 170 -8.05 30.89 -7.75
CA VAL A 170 -7.58 30.12 -6.60
C VAL A 170 -7.85 28.63 -6.78
N ILE A 171 -9.02 28.27 -7.34
CA ILE A 171 -9.47 26.88 -7.48
C ILE A 171 -8.92 26.23 -8.75
N ALA A 172 -9.09 26.85 -9.92
CA ALA A 172 -8.80 26.26 -11.23
C ALA A 172 -7.47 26.71 -11.87
N GLY A 173 -6.78 27.71 -11.30
CA GLY A 173 -5.54 28.27 -11.86
C GLY A 173 -5.75 29.05 -13.16
N LYS A 174 -4.65 29.54 -13.78
CA LYS A 174 -4.69 30.17 -15.11
C LYS A 174 -5.21 29.17 -16.14
N ASP A 175 -6.21 29.58 -16.92
CA ASP A 175 -6.76 28.80 -18.02
C ASP A 175 -5.64 28.39 -18.98
N LYS A 176 -5.35 27.10 -19.03
CA LYS A 176 -4.66 26.52 -20.18
C LYS A 176 -5.72 26.33 -21.26
N GLU A 177 -5.34 26.66 -22.49
CA GLU A 177 -6.16 26.48 -23.70
C GLU A 177 -6.86 25.11 -23.73
N PRO A 178 -8.06 25.01 -24.34
CA PRO A 178 -8.81 23.76 -24.40
C PRO A 178 -7.98 22.70 -25.13
N VAL A 179 -7.30 21.85 -24.38
CA VAL A 179 -6.50 20.77 -24.96
C VAL A 179 -7.45 19.70 -25.47
N GLU A 180 -7.31 19.37 -26.76
CA GLU A 180 -8.10 18.32 -27.40
C GLU A 180 -8.02 17.01 -26.60
N PRO A 181 -9.17 16.33 -26.39
CA PRO A 181 -9.18 15.08 -25.66
C PRO A 181 -8.38 14.01 -26.43
N LYS A 182 -7.24 13.58 -25.89
CA LYS A 182 -6.48 12.45 -26.43
C LYS A 182 -7.38 11.21 -26.49
N LYS A 183 -7.65 10.74 -27.72
CA LYS A 183 -8.61 9.66 -28.03
C LYS A 183 -8.22 8.26 -27.55
N ARG A 184 -6.97 8.01 -27.13
CA ARG A 184 -6.52 6.66 -26.72
C ARG A 184 -6.11 6.63 -25.25
N PHE A 185 -6.92 5.94 -24.45
CA PHE A 185 -6.51 5.48 -23.12
C PHE A 185 -5.56 4.29 -23.29
N ILE A 186 -4.28 4.50 -22.99
CA ILE A 186 -3.30 3.44 -22.89
C ILE A 186 -3.14 3.13 -21.40
N LEU A 187 -3.56 1.94 -20.98
CA LEU A 187 -3.53 1.50 -19.58
C LEU A 187 -2.10 1.51 -19.01
N LEU A 188 -1.12 1.10 -19.81
CA LEU A 188 0.29 1.02 -19.46
C LEU A 188 1.12 1.74 -20.53
N ARG A 189 1.81 2.84 -20.16
CA ARG A 189 2.83 3.44 -21.05
C ARG A 189 3.98 2.45 -21.24
N PRO A 190 4.68 2.42 -22.39
CA PRO A 190 5.77 1.45 -22.62
C PRO A 190 6.85 1.48 -21.54
N PHE A 191 7.21 2.67 -21.04
CA PHE A 191 8.13 2.82 -19.90
C PHE A 191 7.62 2.17 -18.61
N ARG A 192 6.31 2.17 -18.37
CA ARG A 192 5.69 1.52 -17.19
C ARG A 192 5.49 0.02 -17.37
N ALA A 193 5.48 -0.50 -18.60
CA ALA A 193 5.43 -1.94 -18.85
C ALA A 193 6.72 -2.63 -18.33
N TYR A 194 7.89 -2.03 -18.54
CA TYR A 194 9.15 -2.51 -17.95
C TYR A 194 9.11 -2.49 -16.42
N MET A 195 8.45 -1.49 -15.82
CA MET A 195 8.29 -1.41 -14.37
C MET A 195 7.43 -2.55 -13.81
N VAL A 196 6.48 -3.10 -14.57
CA VAL A 196 5.67 -4.26 -14.13
C VAL A 196 6.54 -5.49 -13.91
N ALA A 197 7.62 -5.68 -14.66
CA ALA A 197 8.57 -6.77 -14.44
C ALA A 197 9.65 -6.40 -13.39
N PHE A 198 10.16 -5.17 -13.45
CA PHE A 198 11.26 -4.73 -12.58
C PHE A 198 10.84 -4.59 -11.12
N ILE A 199 9.63 -4.10 -10.83
CA ILE A 199 9.18 -3.85 -9.46
C ILE A 199 9.01 -5.16 -8.66
N PRO A 200 8.33 -6.21 -9.16
CA PRO A 200 8.28 -7.51 -8.49
C PRO A 200 9.68 -8.09 -8.29
N LEU A 201 10.55 -8.00 -9.30
CA LEU A 201 11.94 -8.44 -9.21
C LEU A 201 12.69 -7.70 -8.09
N LEU A 202 12.47 -6.39 -7.97
CA LEU A 202 13.07 -5.58 -6.92
C LEU A 202 12.54 -5.95 -5.53
N TYR A 203 11.24 -6.23 -5.37
CA TYR A 203 10.72 -6.74 -4.09
C TYR A 203 11.28 -8.11 -3.72
N VAL A 204 11.39 -9.03 -4.69
CA VAL A 204 12.02 -10.34 -4.48
C VAL A 204 13.50 -10.16 -4.12
N GLY A 205 14.23 -9.30 -4.83
CA GLY A 205 15.63 -9.00 -4.54
C GLY A 205 15.83 -8.38 -3.15
N LEU A 206 14.95 -7.46 -2.74
CA LEU A 206 15.00 -6.84 -1.40
C LEU A 206 14.66 -7.83 -0.28
N THR A 207 13.68 -8.71 -0.49
CA THR A 207 13.31 -9.73 0.51
C THR A 207 14.38 -10.80 0.65
N VAL A 208 14.88 -11.34 -0.47
CA VAL A 208 15.99 -12.31 -0.46
C VAL A 208 17.27 -11.68 0.07
N GLY A 209 17.63 -10.49 -0.41
CA GLY A 209 18.83 -9.76 0.04
C GLY A 209 18.75 -9.38 1.53
N GLY A 210 17.58 -8.94 2.00
CA GLY A 210 17.32 -8.68 3.42
C GLY A 210 17.45 -9.94 4.27
N GLY A 211 16.92 -11.08 3.80
CA GLY A 211 17.06 -12.37 4.48
C GLY A 211 18.51 -12.84 4.59
N LEU A 212 19.26 -12.76 3.49
CA LEU A 212 20.69 -13.10 3.48
C LEU A 212 21.51 -12.16 4.38
N TYR A 213 21.22 -10.86 4.36
CA TYR A 213 21.86 -9.88 5.22
C TYR A 213 21.53 -10.11 6.71
N ALA A 214 20.27 -10.40 7.03
CA ALA A 214 19.83 -10.72 8.38
C ALA A 214 20.54 -11.98 8.88
N GLN A 215 20.63 -13.04 8.07
CA GLN A 215 21.35 -14.26 8.41
C GLN A 215 22.84 -13.99 8.68
N ALA A 216 23.50 -13.19 7.83
CA ALA A 216 24.90 -12.82 8.01
C ALA A 216 25.13 -12.01 9.31
N THR A 217 24.19 -11.12 9.65
CA THR A 217 24.29 -10.23 10.81
C THR A 217 23.93 -10.92 12.12
N ILE A 218 22.90 -11.77 12.13
CA ILE A 218 22.46 -12.54 13.31
C ILE A 218 23.60 -13.47 13.77
N ASN A 219 24.35 -14.07 12.86
CA ASN A 219 25.51 -14.89 13.23
C ASN A 219 26.59 -14.10 13.99
N GLY A 220 26.76 -12.82 13.70
CA GLY A 220 27.72 -11.95 14.40
C GLY A 220 27.20 -11.36 15.71
N ILE A 221 25.90 -11.04 15.78
CA ILE A 221 25.30 -10.32 16.92
C ILE A 221 24.70 -11.27 17.96
N ALA A 222 24.13 -12.41 17.56
CA ALA A 222 23.44 -13.30 18.48
C ALA A 222 24.37 -13.83 19.58
N ALA A 223 25.62 -14.15 19.23
CA ALA A 223 26.62 -14.61 20.19
C ALA A 223 26.96 -13.52 21.24
N GLN A 224 27.10 -12.27 20.80
CA GLN A 224 27.41 -11.15 21.68
C GLN A 224 26.22 -10.72 22.54
N GLY A 225 25.00 -10.74 21.98
CA GLY A 225 23.77 -10.35 22.67
C GLY A 225 23.43 -11.29 23.83
N VAL A 226 23.51 -12.60 23.59
CA VAL A 226 23.24 -13.60 24.64
C VAL A 226 24.35 -13.61 25.70
N SER A 227 25.61 -13.48 25.29
CA SER A 227 26.74 -13.38 26.23
C SER A 227 26.63 -12.15 27.14
N LYS A 228 26.13 -11.02 26.60
CA LYS A 228 25.91 -9.79 27.38
C LYS A 228 24.73 -9.90 28.34
N ALA A 229 23.66 -10.60 27.96
CA ALA A 229 22.49 -10.80 28.80
C ALA A 229 22.76 -11.77 29.97
N LEU A 230 23.59 -12.79 29.75
CA LEU A 230 23.94 -13.79 30.76
C LEU A 230 25.17 -13.39 31.58
N GLY A 231 25.92 -12.36 31.18
CA GLY A 231 27.14 -11.92 31.87
C GLY A 231 28.30 -12.91 31.78
N VAL A 232 28.18 -13.95 30.95
CA VAL A 232 29.16 -15.02 30.75
C VAL A 232 29.42 -15.18 29.24
N GLN A 233 30.66 -15.43 28.84
CA GLN A 233 30.98 -15.71 27.44
C GLN A 233 30.35 -17.05 27.03
N CYS A 234 29.30 -16.99 26.23
CA CYS A 234 28.63 -18.18 25.70
C CYS A 234 29.16 -18.49 24.31
N THR A 235 29.44 -19.76 24.04
CA THR A 235 29.96 -20.20 22.74
C THR A 235 28.83 -20.86 21.94
N PHE A 236 28.61 -20.38 20.72
CA PHE A 236 27.60 -20.91 19.80
C PHE A 236 28.29 -21.66 18.65
N GLY A 237 27.86 -22.89 18.36
CA GLY A 237 28.38 -23.67 17.25
C GLY A 237 27.84 -23.19 15.89
N LYS A 238 26.52 -23.20 15.71
CA LYS A 238 25.85 -22.66 14.52
C LYS A 238 24.55 -21.98 14.90
N VAL A 239 24.31 -20.80 14.34
CA VAL A 239 23.01 -20.13 14.41
C VAL A 239 22.41 -20.22 13.01
N GLU A 240 21.31 -20.94 12.88
CA GLU A 240 20.56 -21.08 11.64
C GLU A 240 19.32 -20.20 11.73
N TYR A 241 19.31 -19.15 10.94
CA TYR A 241 18.17 -18.27 10.81
C TYR A 241 17.49 -18.54 9.45
N SER A 242 16.24 -18.99 9.50
CA SER A 242 15.39 -19.11 8.33
C SER A 242 14.48 -17.89 8.27
N PHE A 243 14.83 -16.94 7.40
CA PHE A 243 14.10 -15.68 7.23
C PHE A 243 12.64 -15.89 6.81
N PHE A 244 12.37 -16.84 5.90
CA PHE A 244 11.02 -17.13 5.41
C PHE A 244 10.20 -18.00 6.37
N GLY A 245 10.86 -18.86 7.15
CA GLY A 245 10.19 -19.66 8.17
C GLY A 245 10.01 -18.96 9.50
N GLN A 246 10.48 -17.71 9.63
CA GLN A 246 10.57 -16.98 10.92
C GLN A 246 11.23 -17.82 12.02
N ARG A 247 12.17 -18.68 11.66
CA ARG A 247 12.75 -19.67 12.56
C ARG A 247 14.17 -19.29 12.91
N LEU A 248 14.48 -19.34 14.19
CA LEU A 248 15.82 -19.11 14.69
C LEU A 248 16.24 -20.32 15.52
N ALA A 249 17.11 -21.12 14.94
CA ALA A 249 17.63 -22.34 15.53
C ALA A 249 19.08 -22.10 15.97
N PHE A 250 19.37 -22.45 17.22
CA PHE A 250 20.71 -22.45 17.75
C PHE A 250 21.15 -23.90 17.93
N GLN A 251 22.33 -24.24 17.44
CA GLN A 251 22.93 -25.57 17.59
C GLN A 251 24.21 -25.48 18.42
N ASN A 252 24.42 -26.50 19.27
CA ASN A 252 25.58 -26.62 20.14
C ASN A 252 25.81 -25.38 21.01
N PHE A 253 24.84 -25.09 21.88
CA PHE A 253 24.99 -24.06 22.90
C PHE A 253 25.80 -24.60 24.07
N GLN A 254 26.89 -23.92 24.41
CA GLN A 254 27.76 -24.26 25.52
C GLN A 254 27.86 -23.07 26.48
N LEU A 255 27.49 -23.32 27.74
CA LEU A 255 27.69 -22.40 28.86
C LEU A 255 28.86 -22.93 29.70
N PRO A 256 30.05 -22.29 29.65
CA PRO A 256 31.19 -22.71 30.45
C PRO A 256 31.01 -22.35 31.93
N ASP A 257 31.57 -23.16 32.83
CA ASP A 257 31.58 -22.88 34.27
C ASP A 257 32.43 -21.64 34.58
N PRO A 258 31.90 -20.61 35.28
CA PRO A 258 32.68 -19.45 35.72
C PRO A 258 33.90 -19.81 36.59
N SER A 259 33.83 -20.94 37.29
CA SER A 259 34.86 -21.46 38.21
C SER A 259 35.95 -22.25 37.48
N ASN A 260 35.60 -22.92 36.38
CA ASN A 260 36.49 -23.81 35.64
C ASN A 260 36.19 -23.77 34.14
N THR A 261 36.98 -23.00 33.39
CA THR A 261 36.77 -22.77 31.95
C THR A 261 37.00 -24.01 31.08
N LYS A 262 37.42 -25.13 31.66
CA LYS A 262 37.61 -26.41 30.96
C LYS A 262 36.37 -27.32 31.02
N GLU A 263 35.37 -26.97 31.81
CA GLU A 263 34.15 -27.74 31.98
C GLU A 263 32.91 -26.90 31.61
N ASP A 264 32.02 -27.50 30.83
CA ASP A 264 30.75 -26.88 30.46
C ASP A 264 29.72 -27.15 31.57
N MET A 265 29.17 -26.10 32.19
CA MET A 265 28.06 -26.21 33.15
C MET A 265 26.77 -26.69 32.48
N LEU A 266 26.55 -26.27 31.24
CA LEU A 266 25.35 -26.61 30.49
C LEU A 266 25.70 -26.75 29.01
N ARG A 267 25.32 -27.89 28.43
CA ARG A 267 25.43 -28.14 26.99
C ARG A 267 24.06 -28.52 26.44
N VAL A 268 23.53 -27.69 25.56
CA VAL A 268 22.24 -27.92 24.90
C VAL A 268 22.50 -28.20 23.42
N GLY A 269 22.06 -29.36 22.94
CA GLY A 269 22.27 -29.82 21.56
C GLY A 269 21.65 -28.88 20.52
N GLY A 270 20.50 -28.28 20.86
CA GLY A 270 19.94 -27.15 20.14
C GLY A 270 18.65 -26.66 20.76
N PHE A 271 18.29 -25.43 20.42
CA PHE A 271 16.99 -24.86 20.76
C PHE A 271 16.46 -24.08 19.56
N GLU A 272 15.18 -24.23 19.30
CA GLU A 272 14.48 -23.59 18.18
C GLU A 272 13.46 -22.62 18.76
N ALA A 273 13.54 -21.37 18.31
CA ALA A 273 12.54 -20.35 18.59
C ALA A 273 11.79 -20.04 17.31
N ASP A 274 10.47 -20.17 17.37
CA ASP A 274 9.56 -19.67 16.35
C ASP A 274 9.28 -18.18 16.65
N LEU A 275 9.57 -17.31 15.68
CA LEU A 275 9.49 -15.86 15.85
C LEU A 275 8.14 -15.27 15.42
N GLY A 276 7.22 -16.09 14.86
CA GLY A 276 5.82 -15.70 14.61
C GLY A 276 5.59 -14.87 13.35
#